data_AF-A0A9W6PFV4-F1
#
_entry.id   AF-A0A9W6PFV4-F1
#
_cell.length_a   1.000
_cell.length_b   1.000
_cell.length_c   1.000
_cell.angle_alpha   90.00
_cell.angle_beta   90.00
_cell.angle_gamma   90.00
#
_symmetry.space_group_name_H-M   'P 1'
#
loop_
_entity.id
_entity.type
_entity.pdbx_description
1 polymer ?
#
loop_
_entity_poly.entity_id
_entity_poly.type
_entity_poly.pdbx_seq_one_letter_code
_entity_poly.pdbx_strand_id
1 'polypeptide(L)'
;MPGVTRRGRRRPPVTTRGTLPPEGSAAAFGRGRTLPLRQWPITLVLLVAAAGLLITWQGHFRLGLLAVGAAPLLGALLRLGLPDVGMLAVRSRFTDVALMFVLGGAIVLLTLVAQPDPWLRVPVLENIGRLIGHPMR
;
A
#
# COMPACT_ATOMS: atom_id res chain seq x y z
N MET A 1 8.48 9.82 64.98
CA MET A 1 8.33 9.16 63.66
C MET A 1 9.72 8.95 63.06
N PRO A 2 10.24 7.72 62.91
CA PRO A 2 11.54 7.50 62.31
C PRO A 2 11.44 7.52 60.78
N GLY A 3 12.35 8.25 60.13
CA GLY A 3 12.36 8.50 58.69
C GLY A 3 12.68 7.26 57.84
N VAL A 4 11.89 7.07 56.79
CA VAL A 4 12.10 6.03 55.79
C VAL A 4 13.21 6.46 54.84
N THR A 5 14.41 5.87 54.97
CA THR A 5 15.47 6.01 53.97
C THR A 5 15.06 5.25 52.70
N ARG A 6 14.54 5.98 51.70
CA ARG A 6 14.29 5.43 50.36
C ARG A 6 15.63 5.07 49.72
N ARG A 7 15.99 3.79 49.75
CA ARG A 7 17.14 3.23 49.04
C ARG A 7 16.93 3.46 47.54
N GLY A 8 17.62 4.45 46.98
CA GLY A 8 17.56 4.77 45.56
C GLY A 8 17.90 3.53 44.74
N ARG A 9 16.92 3.03 43.98
CA ARG A 9 17.07 1.88 43.08
C ARG A 9 17.94 2.33 41.91
N ARG A 10 19.27 2.40 42.11
CA ARG A 10 20.23 2.63 41.04
C ARG A 10 20.19 1.40 40.14
N ARG A 11 19.49 1.50 39.01
CA ARG A 11 19.61 0.52 37.94
C ARG A 11 21.09 0.53 37.50
N PRO A 12 21.79 -0.61 37.51
CA PRO A 12 23.17 -0.64 37.06
C PRO A 12 23.24 -0.15 35.60
N PRO A 13 24.30 0.59 35.21
CA PRO A 13 24.46 1.03 33.84
C PRO A 13 24.60 -0.20 32.94
N VAL A 14 23.60 -0.44 32.09
CA VAL A 14 23.65 -1.49 31.07
C VAL A 14 24.75 -1.08 30.11
N THR A 15 25.91 -1.70 30.27
CA THR A 15 27.06 -1.47 29.41
C THR A 15 26.83 -2.27 28.15
N THR A 16 26.25 -1.63 27.12
CA THR A 16 26.04 -2.26 25.81
C THR A 16 27.40 -2.54 25.18
N ARG A 17 27.86 -3.79 25.28
CA ARG A 17 29.24 -4.21 24.96
C ARG A 17 29.52 -4.39 23.46
N GLY A 18 28.60 -3.97 22.59
CA GLY A 18 28.79 -4.02 21.15
C GLY A 18 27.57 -3.57 20.37
N THR A 19 27.82 -3.06 19.16
CA THR A 19 26.80 -2.88 18.12
C THR A 19 26.69 -4.19 17.34
N LEU A 20 26.08 -5.20 17.95
CA LEU A 20 25.64 -6.34 17.14
C LEU A 20 24.59 -5.82 16.14
N PRO A 21 24.65 -6.23 14.86
CA PRO A 21 23.63 -5.87 13.90
C PRO A 21 22.25 -6.23 14.45
N PRO A 22 21.23 -5.36 14.33
CA PRO A 22 19.91 -5.65 14.87
C PRO A 22 19.40 -6.99 14.32
N GLU A 23 18.63 -7.73 15.11
CA GLU A 23 18.27 -9.13 14.84
C GLU A 23 17.39 -9.36 13.59
N GLY A 24 17.10 -8.31 12.81
CA GLY A 24 16.53 -8.40 11.46
C GLY A 24 17.21 -7.46 10.44
N SER A 25 18.46 -7.07 10.69
CA SER A 25 19.32 -6.37 9.71
C SER A 25 19.87 -7.30 8.63
N ALA A 26 19.69 -8.61 8.80
CA ALA A 26 19.94 -9.58 7.75
C ALA A 26 19.02 -9.24 6.56
N ALA A 27 19.63 -8.92 5.42
CA ALA A 27 18.87 -8.70 4.19
C ALA A 27 18.02 -9.95 3.91
N ALA A 28 16.71 -9.78 3.72
CA ALA A 28 15.76 -10.85 3.42
C ALA A 28 16.15 -11.72 2.19
N PHE A 29 17.11 -11.27 1.37
CA PHE A 29 17.74 -12.02 0.29
C PHE A 29 19.23 -11.69 0.20
N GLY A 30 20.02 -12.66 -0.28
CA GLY A 30 21.48 -12.59 -0.41
C GLY A 30 22.00 -11.29 -1.04
N ARG A 31 23.07 -10.76 -0.44
CA ARG A 31 23.68 -9.43 -0.67
C ARG A 31 24.22 -9.19 -2.10
N GLY A 32 24.08 -10.16 -3.02
CA GLY A 32 24.63 -10.13 -4.39
C GLY A 32 23.65 -9.73 -5.51
N ARG A 33 22.37 -9.46 -5.21
CA ARG A 33 21.38 -9.01 -6.22
C ARG A 33 21.15 -7.50 -6.12
N THR A 34 21.09 -6.82 -7.28
CA THR A 34 20.82 -5.37 -7.35
C THR A 34 19.49 -5.03 -6.66
N LEU A 35 19.37 -3.82 -6.10
CA LEU A 35 18.19 -3.39 -5.34
C LEU A 35 16.82 -3.64 -6.04
N PRO A 36 16.66 -3.46 -7.37
CA PRO A 36 15.40 -3.76 -8.07
C PRO A 36 14.99 -5.23 -7.94
N LEU A 37 15.97 -6.14 -8.01
CA LEU A 37 15.77 -7.57 -7.83
C LEU A 37 15.56 -8.00 -6.37
N ARG A 38 15.60 -7.07 -5.41
CA ARG A 38 15.20 -7.32 -4.02
C ARG A 38 13.82 -6.75 -3.71
N GLN A 39 13.37 -5.77 -4.48
CA GLN A 39 12.08 -5.10 -4.31
C GLN A 39 11.16 -5.37 -5.51
N TRP A 40 11.25 -6.55 -6.13
CA TRP A 40 10.44 -6.92 -7.29
C TRP A 40 8.95 -6.53 -7.20
N PRO A 41 8.26 -6.63 -6.04
CA PRO A 41 6.87 -6.19 -5.94
C PRO A 41 6.69 -4.69 -6.27
N ILE A 42 7.53 -3.81 -5.74
CA ILE A 42 7.41 -2.36 -6.00
C ILE A 42 7.80 -2.01 -7.43
N THR A 43 8.83 -2.68 -7.96
CA THR A 43 9.29 -2.47 -9.33
C THR A 43 8.21 -2.84 -10.34
N LEU A 44 7.53 -3.96 -10.11
CA LEU A 44 6.45 -4.43 -10.99
C LEU A 44 5.24 -3.49 -10.94
N VAL A 45 4.84 -3.04 -9.75
CA VAL A 45 3.77 -2.03 -9.58
C VAL A 45 4.11 -0.73 -10.31
N LEU A 46 5.33 -0.21 -10.14
CA LEU A 46 5.78 1.02 -10.79
C LEU A 46 5.79 0.88 -12.32
N LEU A 47 6.18 -0.29 -12.84
CA LEU A 47 6.19 -0.56 -14.27
C LEU A 47 4.77 -0.58 -14.86
N VAL A 48 3.83 -1.23 -14.17
CA VAL A 48 2.41 -1.26 -14.60
C VAL A 48 1.78 0.13 -14.52
N ALA A 49 2.07 0.89 -13.47
CA ALA A 49 1.59 2.27 -13.34
C ALA A 49 2.15 3.16 -14.46
N ALA A 50 3.45 3.05 -14.76
CA ALA A 50 4.09 3.79 -15.85
C ALA A 50 3.49 3.42 -17.22
N ALA A 51 3.21 2.14 -17.47
CA ALA A 51 2.52 1.70 -18.67
C ALA A 51 1.11 2.30 -18.78
N GLY A 52 0.35 2.33 -17.68
CA GLY A 52 -0.97 2.97 -17.63
C GLY A 52 -0.93 4.48 -17.88
N LEU A 53 0.08 5.17 -17.34
CA LEU A 53 0.35 6.58 -17.63
C LEU A 53 0.70 6.80 -19.11
N LEU A 54 1.49 5.92 -19.72
CA LEU A 54 1.83 6.00 -21.14
C LEU A 54 0.60 5.78 -22.04
N ILE A 55 -0.27 4.85 -21.70
CA ILE A 55 -1.53 4.61 -22.42
C ILE A 55 -2.45 5.85 -22.30
N THR A 56 -2.52 6.44 -21.10
CA THR A 56 -3.24 7.70 -20.87
C THR A 56 -2.70 8.81 -21.76
N TRP A 57 -1.37 8.96 -21.87
CA TRP A 57 -0.71 9.93 -22.74
C TRP A 57 -1.12 9.72 -24.20
N GLN A 58 -1.18 8.47 -24.68
CA GLN A 58 -1.56 8.14 -26.06
C GLN A 58 -3.05 8.37 -26.39
N GLY A 59 -3.77 9.14 -25.57
CA GLY A 59 -5.18 9.48 -25.79
C GLY A 59 -6.17 8.40 -25.37
N HIS A 60 -5.69 7.23 -24.92
CA HIS A 60 -6.53 6.12 -24.47
C HIS A 60 -6.82 6.25 -22.97
N PHE A 61 -7.46 7.35 -22.57
CA PHE A 61 -7.68 7.70 -21.17
C PHE A 61 -8.41 6.61 -20.37
N ARG A 62 -9.31 5.86 -21.01
CA ARG A 62 -10.03 4.70 -20.41
C ARG A 62 -9.09 3.59 -19.98
N LEU A 63 -8.35 3.07 -20.94
CA LEU A 63 -7.44 1.95 -20.76
C LEU A 63 -6.26 2.35 -19.86
N GLY A 64 -5.83 3.60 -19.96
CA GLY A 64 -4.77 4.14 -19.14
C GLY A 64 -5.15 4.23 -17.66
N LEU A 65 -6.33 4.75 -17.34
CA LEU A 65 -6.79 4.86 -15.95
C LEU A 65 -7.13 3.49 -15.33
N LEU A 66 -7.68 2.56 -16.12
CA LEU A 66 -7.85 1.15 -15.73
C LEU A 66 -6.51 0.49 -15.39
N ALA A 67 -5.49 0.69 -16.23
CA ALA A 67 -4.16 0.15 -16.00
C ALA A 67 -3.48 0.77 -14.76
N VAL A 68 -3.65 2.08 -14.54
CA VAL A 68 -3.17 2.76 -13.32
C VAL A 68 -3.85 2.22 -12.07
N GLY A 69 -5.16 1.97 -12.10
CA GLY A 69 -5.89 1.36 -10.98
C GLY A 69 -5.54 -0.12 -10.75
N ALA A 70 -5.21 -0.85 -11.83
CA ALA A 70 -4.77 -2.25 -11.74
C ALA A 70 -3.36 -2.41 -11.15
N ALA A 71 -2.48 -1.41 -11.30
CA ALA A 71 -1.12 -1.45 -10.77
C ALA A 71 -1.03 -1.75 -9.25
N PRO A 72 -1.69 -0.99 -8.35
CA PRO A 72 -1.69 -1.30 -6.92
C PRO A 72 -2.43 -2.59 -6.56
N LEU A 73 -3.44 -3.02 -7.32
CA LEU A 73 -4.11 -4.33 -7.12
C LEU A 73 -3.14 -5.49 -7.33
N LEU A 74 -2.30 -5.38 -8.36
CA LEU A 74 -1.23 -6.34 -8.63
C LEU A 74 -0.19 -6.34 -7.51
N GLY A 75 0.16 -5.17 -6.98
CA GLY A 75 1.02 -5.02 -5.80
C GLY A 75 0.45 -5.68 -4.54
N ALA A 76 -0.86 -5.56 -4.32
CA ALA A 76 -1.57 -6.21 -3.22
C ALA A 76 -1.50 -7.74 -3.33
N LEU A 77 -1.76 -8.28 -4.52
CA LEU A 77 -1.66 -9.72 -4.81
C LEU A 77 -0.24 -10.26 -4.59
N LEU A 78 0.77 -9.56 -5.10
CA LEU A 78 2.17 -9.94 -4.91
C LEU A 78 2.58 -9.91 -3.43
N ARG A 79 2.04 -8.98 -2.65
CA ARG A 79 2.33 -8.84 -1.22
C ARG A 79 1.64 -9.91 -0.36
N LEU A 80 0.50 -10.45 -0.81
CA LEU A 80 -0.16 -11.60 -0.16
C LEU A 80 0.70 -12.87 -0.20
N GLY A 81 1.58 -13.01 -1.20
CA GLY A 81 2.46 -14.17 -1.37
C GLY A 81 3.80 -14.11 -0.64
N LEU A 82 4.18 -12.98 -0.02
CA LEU A 82 5.46 -12.83 0.67
C LEU A 82 5.31 -13.14 2.18
N PRO A 83 5.98 -14.19 2.71
CA PRO A 83 5.95 -14.50 4.13
C PRO A 83 6.69 -13.42 4.94
N ASP A 84 5.98 -12.83 5.91
CA ASP A 84 6.50 -11.79 6.79
C ASP A 84 7.57 -12.36 7.74
N VAL A 85 8.84 -11.99 7.52
CA VAL A 85 9.91 -12.22 8.48
C VAL A 85 9.95 -11.06 9.49
N GLY A 86 9.09 -11.18 10.51
CA GLY A 86 9.43 -10.94 11.92
C GLY A 86 9.86 -9.54 12.42
N MET A 87 10.03 -8.49 11.61
CA MET A 87 10.58 -7.22 12.12
C MET A 87 9.84 -5.94 11.67
N LEU A 88 8.50 -5.99 11.55
CA LEU A 88 7.65 -4.80 11.30
C LEU A 88 6.36 -4.85 12.14
N ALA A 89 6.48 -4.89 13.47
CA ALA A 89 5.37 -4.98 14.41
C ALA A 89 4.39 -3.76 14.44
N VAL A 90 4.55 -2.77 13.54
CA VAL A 90 3.73 -1.54 13.50
C VAL A 90 2.83 -1.46 12.26
N ARG A 91 3.28 -1.99 11.11
CA ARG A 91 2.54 -1.89 9.85
C ARG A 91 2.11 -3.27 9.42
N SER A 92 0.93 -3.66 9.89
CA SER A 92 0.30 -4.92 9.49
C SER A 92 0.25 -5.03 7.96
N ARG A 93 0.73 -6.17 7.44
CA ARG A 93 0.53 -6.56 6.03
C ARG A 93 -0.91 -6.38 5.56
N PHE A 94 -1.85 -6.57 6.49
CA PHE A 94 -3.28 -6.43 6.23
C PHE A 94 -3.64 -5.00 5.89
N THR A 95 -3.17 -4.02 6.67
CA THR A 95 -3.43 -2.61 6.42
C THR A 95 -2.85 -2.16 5.09
N ASP A 96 -1.66 -2.64 4.76
CA ASP A 96 -1.01 -2.29 3.50
C ASP A 96 -1.74 -2.88 2.28
N VAL A 97 -2.08 -4.18 2.32
CA VAL A 97 -2.88 -4.85 1.28
C VAL A 97 -4.27 -4.22 1.17
N ALA A 98 -4.92 -3.91 2.30
CA ALA A 98 -6.22 -3.25 2.31
C ALA A 98 -6.16 -1.86 1.66
N LEU A 99 -5.15 -1.05 1.98
CA LEU A 99 -4.98 0.26 1.35
C LEU A 99 -4.73 0.13 -0.15
N MET A 100 -3.85 -0.78 -0.58
CA MET A 100 -3.57 -0.99 -2.00
C MET A 100 -4.82 -1.49 -2.75
N PHE A 101 -5.61 -2.37 -2.13
CA PHE A 101 -6.84 -2.89 -2.71
C PHE A 101 -7.93 -1.81 -2.79
N VAL A 102 -8.16 -1.06 -1.71
CA VAL A 102 -9.15 0.01 -1.67
C VAL A 102 -8.78 1.10 -2.66
N LEU A 103 -7.52 1.54 -2.68
CA LEU A 103 -7.08 2.62 -3.57
C LEU A 103 -7.16 2.18 -5.05
N GLY A 104 -6.63 1.00 -5.38
CA GLY A 104 -6.70 0.47 -6.74
C GLY A 104 -8.12 0.19 -7.21
N GLY A 105 -8.93 -0.43 -6.35
CA GLY A 105 -10.34 -0.70 -6.59
C GLY A 105 -11.15 0.58 -6.79
N ALA A 106 -10.90 1.62 -5.98
CA ALA A 106 -11.54 2.92 -6.16
C ALA A 106 -11.20 3.56 -7.51
N ILE A 107 -9.93 3.53 -7.93
CA ILE A 107 -9.50 4.05 -9.25
C ILE A 107 -10.20 3.28 -10.38
N VAL A 108 -10.21 1.95 -10.32
CA VAL A 108 -10.87 1.10 -11.34
C VAL A 108 -12.38 1.37 -11.37
N LEU A 109 -13.03 1.41 -10.20
CA LEU A 109 -14.46 1.66 -10.07
C LEU A 109 -14.84 3.04 -10.62
N LEU A 110 -14.11 4.08 -10.20
CA LEU A 110 -14.32 5.44 -10.70
C LEU A 110 -14.08 5.51 -12.21
N THR A 111 -13.08 4.82 -12.74
CA THR A 111 -12.84 4.77 -14.19
C THR A 111 -14.02 4.16 -14.94
N LEU A 112 -14.57 3.05 -14.43
CA LEU A 112 -15.70 2.35 -15.06
C LEU A 112 -16.99 3.17 -15.02
N VAL A 113 -17.20 3.96 -13.97
CA VAL A 113 -18.42 4.73 -13.74
C VAL A 113 -18.36 6.13 -14.34
N ALA A 114 -17.25 6.84 -14.18
CA ALA A 114 -17.15 8.26 -14.51
C ALA A 114 -16.97 8.52 -16.01
N GLN A 115 -16.75 7.49 -16.82
CA GLN A 115 -16.51 7.66 -18.25
C GLN A 115 -17.81 7.80 -19.06
N PRO A 116 -17.84 8.67 -20.10
CA PRO A 116 -19.05 9.04 -20.82
C PRO A 116 -19.79 7.88 -21.54
N ASP A 117 -19.14 6.73 -21.76
CA ASP A 117 -19.80 5.46 -22.09
C ASP A 117 -19.44 4.44 -20.99
N PRO A 118 -20.21 4.37 -19.90
CA PRO A 118 -19.91 3.47 -18.80
C PRO A 118 -20.20 2.02 -19.23
N TRP A 119 -19.19 1.15 -19.15
CA TRP A 119 -19.35 -0.29 -19.38
C TRP A 119 -20.11 -0.98 -18.25
N LEU A 120 -20.10 -0.39 -17.06
CA LEU A 120 -20.78 -0.90 -15.88
C LEU A 120 -21.78 0.13 -15.35
N ARG A 121 -23.06 -0.08 -15.65
CA ARG A 121 -24.15 0.73 -15.06
C ARG A 121 -24.46 0.19 -13.67
N VAL A 122 -24.02 0.91 -12.64
CA VAL A 122 -24.34 0.57 -11.24
C VAL A 122 -25.60 1.34 -10.82
N PRO A 123 -26.75 0.66 -10.61
CA PRO A 123 -28.02 1.34 -10.35
C PRO A 123 -28.02 2.17 -9.06
N VAL A 124 -27.17 1.81 -8.08
CA VAL A 124 -26.99 2.56 -6.83
C VAL A 124 -26.40 3.96 -7.08
N LEU A 125 -25.46 4.09 -8.02
CA LEU A 125 -24.82 5.38 -8.32
C LEU A 125 -25.69 6.24 -9.24
N GLU A 126 -26.46 5.61 -10.13
CA GLU A 126 -27.45 6.29 -10.97
C GLU A 126 -28.59 6.86 -10.12
N ASN A 127 -29.05 6.13 -9.09
CA ASN A 127 -30.04 6.63 -8.13
C ASN A 127 -29.55 7.86 -7.37
N ILE A 128 -28.29 7.89 -6.92
CA ILE A 128 -27.72 9.06 -6.23
C ILE A 128 -27.58 10.24 -7.20
N GLY A 129 -27.09 10.00 -8.42
CA GLY A 129 -26.98 11.03 -9.46
C GLY A 129 -28.34 11.62 -9.86
N ARG A 130 -29.39 10.78 -9.92
CA ARG A 130 -30.76 11.21 -10.24
C ARG A 130 -31.44 11.92 -9.08
N LEU A 131 -31.13 11.53 -7.84
CA LEU A 131 -31.58 12.21 -6.61
C LEU A 131 -30.96 13.61 -6.48
N ILE A 132 -29.69 13.77 -6.85
CA ILE A 132 -28.98 15.06 -6.84
C ILE A 132 -29.35 15.91 -8.07
N GLY A 133 -29.59 15.27 -9.21
CA GLY A 133 -29.88 15.91 -10.48
C GLY A 133 -31.34 16.32 -10.67
N HIS A 134 -32.19 16.31 -9.63
CA HIS A 134 -33.55 16.79 -9.76
C HIS A 134 -33.52 18.31 -10.04
N PRO A 135 -33.86 18.78 -11.25
CA PRO A 135 -34.06 20.20 -11.44
C PRO A 135 -35.28 20.59 -10.61
N MET A 136 -35.10 21.54 -9.70
CA MET A 136 -36.23 22.22 -9.06
C MET A 136 -36.96 23.03 -10.14
N ARG A 137 -37.93 22.40 -10.81
CA ARG A 137 -39.03 23.07 -11.50
C ARG A 137 -40.28 22.22 -11.42
#